data_AF-K3XPX5-F1
#
_entry.id   AF-K3XPX5-F1
#
_cell.length_a   1.000
_cell.length_b   1.000
_cell.length_c   1.000
_cell.angle_alpha   90.00
_cell.angle_beta   90.00
_cell.angle_gamma   90.00
#
_symmetry.space_group_name_H-M   'P 1'
#
loop_
_entity.id
_entity.type
_entity.pdbx_description
1 polymer ?
#
loop_
_entity_poly.entity_id
_entity_poly.type
_entity_poly.pdbx_seq_one_letter_code
_entity_poly.pdbx_strand_id
1 'polypeptide(L)'
;RLALVNTFEDTFGDIYGGGVWSELSETASSNISQNVVSLLLHSMIWEKRISACTGSFIEWNGCATILTSASLVSHFVGDKKIAENLRIEVLLPNKERRGGALQHYNLHYNVALVNVKDFSAPHPVNIQPQRSNYSSELVAIGCCFKSGMLMAARGQHTEMLGSFDCKLLKCSTCKITKAGIGGPLVDSDGKFIGMNFCGPDLTVAEVGLDAYASGVLDWAIDGDNSSVRPNRYSELVIYQ
;
A
#
# COMPACT_ATOMS: atom_id res chain seq x y z
N ARG A 1 -17.26 -9.68 28.35
CA ARG A 1 -17.29 -9.62 26.87
C ARG A 1 -16.44 -8.43 26.45
N LEU A 2 -15.16 -8.63 26.11
CA LEU A 2 -14.35 -7.61 25.44
C LEU A 2 -14.71 -7.66 23.96
N ALA A 3 -15.50 -6.70 23.48
CA ALA A 3 -15.61 -6.50 22.04
C ALA A 3 -14.23 -6.04 21.58
N LEU A 4 -13.55 -6.85 20.76
CA LEU A 4 -12.42 -6.34 19.98
C LEU A 4 -13.01 -5.20 19.13
N VAL A 5 -12.78 -3.95 19.51
CA VAL A 5 -13.14 -2.81 18.68
C VAL A 5 -12.26 -2.97 17.44
N ASN A 6 -12.87 -3.36 16.32
CA ASN A 6 -12.18 -3.50 15.05
C ASN A 6 -11.82 -2.09 14.55
N THR A 7 -10.69 -1.55 15.01
CA THR A 7 -10.18 -0.21 14.64
C THR A 7 -9.70 -0.10 13.19
N PHE A 8 -9.84 -1.17 12.40
CA PHE A 8 -9.50 -1.18 10.97
C PHE A 8 -10.44 -0.33 10.10
N GLU A 9 -11.55 0.15 10.66
CA GLU A 9 -12.55 0.98 9.96
C GLU A 9 -12.47 2.46 10.38
N ASP A 10 -11.67 2.80 11.38
CA ASP A 10 -11.56 4.16 11.90
C ASP A 10 -11.01 5.06 10.80
N THR A 11 -11.69 6.15 10.50
CA THR A 11 -11.24 7.12 9.50
C THR A 11 -10.12 7.99 10.06
N PHE A 12 -9.28 8.55 9.20
CA PHE A 12 -8.23 9.50 9.58
C PHE A 12 -8.19 10.70 8.64
N GLY A 13 -7.59 11.79 9.13
CA GLY A 13 -7.40 13.01 8.35
C GLY A 13 -8.69 13.54 7.73
N ASP A 14 -8.57 14.09 6.52
CA ASP A 14 -9.68 14.67 5.77
C ASP A 14 -10.31 13.65 4.82
N ILE A 15 -11.64 13.64 4.76
CA ILE A 15 -12.40 12.84 3.80
C ILE A 15 -12.41 13.55 2.44
N TYR A 16 -12.40 12.76 1.36
CA TYR A 16 -12.46 13.24 -0.01
C TYR A 16 -13.53 14.32 -0.23
N GLY A 17 -13.12 15.44 -0.83
CA GLY A 17 -13.98 16.60 -1.11
C GLY A 17 -13.70 17.84 -0.25
N GLY A 18 -12.76 17.79 0.70
CA GLY A 18 -12.33 18.96 1.48
C GLY A 18 -10.96 18.79 2.14
N GLY A 19 -10.48 19.84 2.80
CA GLY A 19 -9.20 19.83 3.53
C GLY A 19 -8.02 19.54 2.60
N VAL A 20 -7.14 18.62 2.97
CA VAL A 20 -5.96 18.21 2.19
C VAL A 20 -6.30 17.91 0.72
N TRP A 21 -7.48 17.36 0.44
CA TRP A 21 -7.91 17.06 -0.93
C TRP A 21 -8.11 18.28 -1.81
N SER A 22 -8.43 19.45 -1.23
CA SER A 22 -8.61 20.71 -1.96
C SER A 22 -7.29 21.35 -2.39
N GLU A 23 -6.18 20.87 -1.84
CA GLU A 23 -4.84 21.38 -2.11
C GLU A 23 -4.09 20.53 -3.14
N LEU A 24 -4.50 19.28 -3.33
CA LEU A 24 -4.06 18.45 -4.44
C LEU A 24 -4.60 19.01 -5.76
N SER A 25 -3.80 18.91 -6.82
CA SER A 25 -4.29 19.22 -8.16
C SER A 25 -5.49 18.32 -8.53
N GLU A 26 -6.39 18.82 -9.37
CA GLU A 26 -7.55 18.05 -9.84
C GLU A 26 -7.12 16.72 -10.48
N THR A 27 -6.04 16.75 -11.26
CA THR A 27 -5.44 15.56 -11.87
C THR A 27 -4.92 14.57 -10.82
N ALA A 28 -4.20 15.05 -9.81
CA ALA A 28 -3.69 14.20 -8.72
C ALA A 28 -4.84 13.55 -7.95
N SER A 29 -5.83 14.34 -7.54
CA SER A 29 -7.00 13.89 -6.80
C SER A 29 -7.80 12.85 -7.60
N SER A 30 -8.03 13.11 -8.90
CA SER A 30 -8.69 12.18 -9.82
C SER A 30 -7.93 10.86 -9.95
N ASN A 31 -6.62 10.91 -10.22
CA ASN A 31 -5.78 9.72 -10.35
C ASN A 31 -5.76 8.88 -9.07
N ILE A 32 -5.61 9.51 -7.91
CA ILE A 32 -5.67 8.83 -6.61
C ILE A 32 -7.02 8.14 -6.45
N SER A 33 -8.12 8.85 -6.74
CA SER A 33 -9.47 8.30 -6.57
C SER A 33 -9.76 7.09 -7.45
N GLN A 34 -9.14 7.01 -8.63
CA GLN A 34 -9.32 5.91 -9.59
C GLN A 34 -8.43 4.69 -9.32
N ASN A 35 -7.41 4.83 -8.47
CA ASN A 35 -6.42 3.77 -8.24
C ASN A 35 -6.40 3.23 -6.81
N VAL A 36 -6.85 4.02 -5.82
CA VAL A 36 -6.84 3.60 -4.43
C VAL A 36 -8.08 2.74 -4.13
N VAL A 37 -7.82 1.60 -3.48
CA VAL A 37 -8.83 0.61 -3.11
C VAL A 37 -8.72 0.27 -1.63
N SER A 38 -9.74 -0.40 -1.12
CA SER A 38 -9.68 -1.01 0.21
C SER A 38 -9.84 -2.52 0.11
N LEU A 39 -9.12 -3.25 0.94
CA LEU A 39 -9.09 -4.70 1.00
C LEU A 39 -9.51 -5.16 2.39
N LEU A 40 -10.22 -6.28 2.44
CA LEU A 40 -10.65 -6.94 3.66
C LEU A 40 -10.28 -8.42 3.56
N LEU A 41 -9.62 -8.94 4.60
CA LEU A 41 -9.49 -10.38 4.79
C LEU A 41 -10.63 -10.89 5.67
N HIS A 42 -11.35 -11.89 5.16
CA HIS A 42 -12.48 -12.52 5.84
C HIS A 42 -12.21 -14.02 6.07
N SER A 43 -12.52 -14.52 7.27
CA SER A 43 -12.56 -15.96 7.56
C SER A 43 -13.96 -16.50 7.38
N MET A 44 -14.10 -17.47 6.46
CA MET A 44 -15.37 -18.16 6.24
C MET A 44 -15.76 -19.08 7.41
N ILE A 45 -14.79 -19.60 8.17
CA ILE A 45 -15.06 -20.51 9.30
C ILE A 45 -15.68 -19.75 10.47
N TRP A 46 -15.16 -18.56 10.75
CA TRP A 46 -15.57 -17.76 11.91
C TRP A 46 -16.51 -16.62 11.56
N GLU A 47 -16.89 -16.50 10.28
CA GLU A 47 -17.68 -15.40 9.69
C GLU A 47 -17.18 -14.00 10.13
N LYS A 48 -15.87 -13.88 10.35
CA LYS A 48 -15.26 -12.73 11.02
C LYS A 48 -14.31 -12.00 10.09
N ARG A 49 -14.41 -10.67 10.11
CA ARG A 49 -13.39 -9.76 9.57
C ARG A 49 -12.12 -9.90 10.37
N ILE A 50 -11.00 -10.13 9.68
CA ILE A 50 -9.72 -10.38 10.33
C ILE A 50 -8.83 -9.14 10.27
N SER A 51 -8.70 -8.57 9.08
CA SER A 51 -7.86 -7.42 8.82
C SER A 51 -8.45 -6.61 7.66
N ALA A 52 -8.16 -5.31 7.63
CA ALA A 52 -8.41 -4.47 6.47
C ALA A 52 -7.17 -3.64 6.17
N CYS A 53 -6.98 -3.32 4.90
CA CYS A 53 -5.90 -2.48 4.39
C CYS A 53 -6.42 -1.58 3.28
N THR A 54 -5.69 -0.51 3.01
CA THR A 54 -5.75 0.20 1.73
C THR A 54 -4.78 -0.46 0.75
N GLY A 55 -5.03 -0.33 -0.55
CA GLY A 55 -4.06 -0.67 -1.59
C GLY A 55 -4.15 0.30 -2.76
N SER A 56 -3.22 0.19 -3.71
CA SER A 56 -3.23 0.96 -4.95
C SER A 56 -2.96 0.08 -6.14
N PHE A 57 -3.69 0.30 -7.23
CA PHE A 57 -3.35 -0.32 -8.51
C PHE A 57 -2.01 0.21 -9.02
N ILE A 58 -1.12 -0.71 -9.35
CA ILE A 58 0.18 -0.50 -10.00
C ILE A 58 0.23 -1.35 -11.27
N GLU A 59 1.11 -1.00 -12.19
CA GLU A 59 1.47 -1.91 -13.28
C GLU A 59 2.50 -2.93 -12.79
N TRP A 60 2.17 -4.21 -12.87
CA TRP A 60 3.05 -5.32 -12.49
C TRP A 60 2.94 -6.45 -13.50
N ASN A 61 4.06 -6.84 -14.11
CA ASN A 61 4.12 -7.89 -15.14
C ASN A 61 3.09 -7.70 -16.27
N GLY A 62 2.87 -6.44 -16.70
CA GLY A 62 1.91 -6.10 -17.77
C GLY A 62 0.43 -6.21 -17.36
N CYS A 63 0.13 -6.33 -16.06
CA CYS A 63 -1.21 -6.39 -15.50
C CYS A 63 -1.42 -5.29 -14.44
N ALA A 64 -2.66 -4.84 -14.27
CA ALA A 64 -3.02 -3.98 -13.15
C ALA A 64 -3.14 -4.83 -11.87
N THR A 65 -2.20 -4.67 -10.95
CA THR A 65 -2.13 -5.41 -9.69
C THR A 65 -2.21 -4.45 -8.52
N ILE A 66 -2.83 -4.86 -7.42
CA ILE A 66 -2.92 -4.04 -6.20
C ILE A 66 -1.66 -4.26 -5.36
N LEU A 67 -0.92 -3.19 -5.12
CA LEU A 67 0.11 -3.11 -4.09
C LEU A 67 -0.55 -2.78 -2.74
N THR A 68 -0.25 -3.57 -1.70
CA THR A 68 -0.74 -3.35 -0.34
C THR A 68 0.24 -3.94 0.69
N SER A 69 -0.10 -3.87 1.97
CA SER A 69 0.71 -4.42 3.05
C SER A 69 0.49 -5.93 3.24
N ALA A 70 1.58 -6.69 3.48
CA ALA A 70 1.50 -8.10 3.86
C ALA A 70 0.84 -8.33 5.23
N SER A 71 0.66 -7.26 6.03
CA SER A 71 -0.13 -7.28 7.26
C SER A 71 -1.58 -7.68 7.02
N LEU A 72 -2.07 -7.58 5.79
CA LEU A 72 -3.35 -8.15 5.38
C LEU A 72 -3.42 -9.65 5.69
N VAL A 73 -2.34 -10.41 5.45
CA VAL A 73 -2.31 -11.88 5.50
C VAL A 73 -1.34 -12.46 6.55
N SER A 74 -0.54 -11.62 7.22
CA SER A 74 0.57 -12.03 8.09
C SER A 74 0.20 -12.98 9.22
N HIS A 75 -1.02 -12.90 9.75
CA HIS A 75 -1.49 -13.74 10.86
C HIS A 75 -1.64 -15.23 10.51
N PHE A 76 -1.60 -15.61 9.24
CA PHE A 76 -1.91 -16.98 8.80
C PHE A 76 -0.90 -17.59 7.82
N VAL A 77 0.16 -16.86 7.49
CA VAL A 77 1.26 -17.40 6.70
C VAL A 77 2.02 -18.43 7.55
N GLY A 78 1.65 -19.71 7.40
CA GLY A 78 2.23 -20.83 8.15
C GLY A 78 1.21 -21.92 8.51
N ASP A 79 -0.09 -21.58 8.57
CA ASP A 79 -1.16 -22.55 8.84
C ASP A 79 -2.01 -22.79 7.58
N LYS A 80 -1.61 -23.81 6.81
CA LYS A 80 -2.26 -24.19 5.55
C LYS A 80 -3.76 -24.50 5.71
N LYS A 81 -4.20 -24.99 6.87
CA LYS A 81 -5.62 -25.29 7.11
C LYS A 81 -6.49 -24.03 7.21
N ILE A 82 -5.90 -22.92 7.67
CA ILE A 82 -6.61 -21.65 7.77
C ILE A 82 -6.67 -20.96 6.40
N ALA A 83 -5.57 -21.01 5.63
CA ALA A 83 -5.46 -20.34 4.33
C ALA A 83 -6.58 -20.68 3.33
N GLU A 84 -7.03 -21.94 3.27
CA GLU A 84 -8.09 -22.38 2.34
C GLU A 84 -9.46 -21.73 2.62
N ASN A 85 -9.67 -21.22 3.83
CA ASN A 85 -10.94 -20.63 4.26
C ASN A 85 -10.89 -19.10 4.40
N LEU A 86 -9.79 -18.49 3.95
CA LEU A 86 -9.62 -17.05 3.91
C LEU A 86 -9.99 -16.50 2.54
N ARG A 87 -10.72 -15.39 2.51
CA ARG A 87 -11.06 -14.66 1.28
C ARG A 87 -10.61 -13.22 1.41
N ILE A 88 -9.90 -12.75 0.38
CA ILE A 88 -9.64 -11.33 0.21
C ILE A 88 -10.81 -10.76 -0.59
N GLU A 89 -11.48 -9.76 -0.03
CA GLU A 89 -12.49 -8.95 -0.71
C GLU A 89 -11.89 -7.58 -1.00
N VAL A 90 -12.07 -7.08 -2.21
CA VAL A 90 -11.60 -5.76 -2.64
C VAL A 90 -12.83 -4.89 -2.93
N LEU A 91 -12.90 -3.73 -2.29
CA LEU A 91 -13.83 -2.68 -2.65
C LEU A 91 -13.13 -1.72 -3.61
N LEU A 92 -13.60 -1.75 -4.86
CA LEU A 92 -13.06 -1.00 -5.99
C LEU A 92 -13.49 0.48 -5.94
N PRO A 93 -12.85 1.36 -6.74
CA PRO A 93 -13.18 2.79 -6.79
C PRO A 93 -14.65 3.05 -7.16
N ASN A 94 -15.18 2.25 -8.09
CA ASN A 94 -16.58 2.26 -8.52
C ASN A 94 -17.56 1.66 -7.48
N LYS A 95 -17.09 1.38 -6.27
CA LYS A 95 -17.83 0.81 -5.12
C LYS A 95 -18.29 -0.62 -5.30
N GLU A 96 -17.87 -1.29 -6.38
CA GLU A 96 -18.10 -2.71 -6.53
C GLU A 96 -17.19 -3.52 -5.63
N ARG A 97 -17.72 -4.64 -5.13
CA ARG A 97 -16.92 -5.62 -4.39
C ARG A 97 -16.52 -6.76 -5.30
N ARG A 98 -15.27 -7.19 -5.21
CA ARG A 98 -14.69 -8.29 -5.99
C ARG A 98 -13.82 -9.18 -5.12
N GLY A 99 -13.65 -10.43 -5.53
CA GLY A 99 -12.66 -11.32 -4.92
C GLY A 99 -11.25 -10.93 -5.35
N GLY A 100 -10.35 -10.81 -4.38
CA GLY A 100 -8.92 -10.64 -4.58
C GLY A 100 -8.20 -11.98 -4.51
N ALA A 101 -7.20 -12.18 -5.37
CA ALA A 101 -6.28 -13.32 -5.32
C ALA A 101 -4.89 -12.82 -4.91
N LEU A 102 -4.36 -13.33 -3.80
CA LEU A 102 -2.98 -13.06 -3.40
C LEU A 102 -2.03 -13.70 -4.42
N GLN A 103 -1.28 -12.87 -5.15
CA GLN A 103 -0.29 -13.35 -6.13
C GLN A 103 1.06 -13.58 -5.46
N HIS A 104 1.55 -12.59 -4.72
CA HIS A 104 2.84 -12.62 -4.05
C HIS A 104 2.78 -11.83 -2.75
N TYR A 105 3.69 -12.14 -1.83
CA TYR A 105 3.93 -11.32 -0.65
C TYR A 105 5.35 -11.55 -0.12
N ASN A 106 5.83 -10.58 0.63
CA ASN A 106 7.07 -10.66 1.37
C ASN A 106 6.82 -10.09 2.77
N LEU A 107 6.89 -10.96 3.80
CA LEU A 107 6.66 -10.55 5.19
C LEU A 107 7.81 -9.69 5.74
N HIS A 108 9.04 -9.88 5.25
CA HIS A 108 10.19 -9.10 5.69
C HIS A 108 10.07 -7.63 5.28
N TYR A 109 9.63 -7.36 4.05
CA TYR A 109 9.33 -6.00 3.58
C TYR A 109 7.89 -5.56 3.85
N ASN A 110 7.06 -6.45 4.39
CA ASN A 110 5.65 -6.24 4.66
C ASN A 110 4.84 -5.76 3.42
N VAL A 111 5.14 -6.32 2.25
CA VAL A 111 4.49 -6.01 0.97
C VAL A 111 3.67 -7.21 0.46
N ALA A 112 2.50 -6.98 -0.11
CA ALA A 112 1.69 -7.97 -0.79
C ALA A 112 1.15 -7.44 -2.13
N LEU A 113 1.00 -8.35 -3.08
CA LEU A 113 0.44 -8.13 -4.40
C LEU A 113 -0.86 -8.94 -4.54
N VAL A 114 -1.96 -8.24 -4.83
CA VAL A 114 -3.30 -8.83 -4.95
C VAL A 114 -3.86 -8.51 -6.33
N ASN A 115 -4.35 -9.53 -7.03
CA ASN A 115 -5.01 -9.38 -8.31
C ASN A 115 -6.54 -9.37 -8.16
N VAL A 116 -7.21 -8.61 -9.01
CA VAL A 116 -8.67 -8.61 -9.19
C VAL A 116 -8.97 -8.98 -10.64
N LYS A 117 -9.67 -10.09 -10.85
CA LYS A 117 -10.05 -10.52 -12.19
C LYS A 117 -10.96 -9.49 -12.88
N ASP A 118 -10.76 -9.33 -14.18
CA ASP A 118 -11.61 -8.53 -15.07
C ASP A 118 -11.74 -7.05 -14.64
N PHE A 119 -10.73 -6.53 -13.93
CA PHE A 119 -10.62 -5.13 -13.59
C PHE A 119 -9.28 -4.57 -14.05
N SER A 120 -9.28 -3.38 -14.61
CA SER A 120 -8.08 -2.66 -15.00
C SER A 120 -8.24 -1.20 -14.62
N ALA A 121 -7.34 -0.70 -13.77
CA ALA A 121 -7.33 0.71 -13.43
C ALA A 121 -6.88 1.53 -14.66
N PRO A 122 -7.54 2.66 -14.98
CA PRO A 122 -7.24 3.43 -16.19
C PRO A 122 -5.81 3.99 -16.23
N HIS A 123 -5.26 4.36 -15.07
CA HIS A 123 -3.94 4.97 -14.94
C HIS A 123 -3.22 4.42 -13.70
N PRO A 124 -2.72 3.17 -13.72
CA PRO A 124 -2.03 2.57 -12.58
C PRO A 124 -0.93 3.48 -12.03
N VAL A 125 -0.77 3.49 -10.72
CA VAL A 125 0.22 4.32 -10.03
C VAL A 125 1.62 3.97 -10.55
N ASN A 126 2.34 5.00 -11.00
CA ASN A 126 3.74 4.86 -11.39
C ASN A 126 4.61 4.82 -10.14
N ILE A 127 5.16 3.64 -9.84
CA ILE A 127 6.06 3.39 -8.71
C ILE A 127 7.55 3.42 -9.11
N GLN A 128 7.87 3.80 -10.35
CA GLN A 128 9.26 3.88 -10.79
C GLN A 128 10.01 4.98 -10.02
N PRO A 129 11.27 4.73 -9.64
CA PRO A 129 12.12 5.76 -9.02
C PRO A 129 12.24 6.92 -10.00
N GLN A 130 11.78 8.08 -9.58
CA GLN A 130 12.00 9.32 -10.30
C GLN A 130 12.81 10.22 -9.40
N ARG A 131 13.92 10.76 -9.93
CA ARG A 131 14.74 11.78 -9.26
C ARG A 131 13.82 12.81 -8.62
N SER A 132 13.63 12.72 -7.32
CA SER A 132 12.74 13.61 -6.60
C SER A 132 13.56 14.79 -6.12
N ASN A 133 13.12 16.00 -6.47
CA ASN A 133 13.35 17.11 -5.57
C ASN A 133 12.55 16.76 -4.31
N TYR A 134 13.22 16.67 -3.16
CA TYR A 134 12.55 16.36 -1.90
C TYR A 134 11.42 17.37 -1.68
N SER A 135 10.18 16.95 -1.95
CA SER A 135 9.01 17.70 -1.48
C SER A 135 9.08 17.67 0.04
N SER A 136 9.01 18.83 0.67
CA SER A 136 8.90 18.89 2.13
C SER A 136 7.59 18.28 2.61
N GLU A 137 6.60 18.18 1.73
CA GLU A 137 5.23 17.82 2.05
C GLU A 137 4.82 16.47 1.47
N LEU A 138 4.18 15.68 2.33
CA LEU A 138 3.71 14.34 2.06
C LEU A 138 2.23 14.23 2.40
N VAL A 139 1.52 13.41 1.65
CA VAL A 139 0.11 13.09 1.89
C VAL A 139 -0.07 11.57 1.93
N ALA A 140 -0.46 11.07 3.09
CA ALA A 140 -0.82 9.67 3.28
C ALA A 140 -2.28 9.46 2.87
N ILE A 141 -2.52 8.57 1.90
CA ILE A 141 -3.86 8.25 1.41
C ILE A 141 -4.34 6.90 1.95
N GLY A 142 -5.61 6.84 2.34
CA GLY A 142 -6.29 5.63 2.79
C GLY A 142 -7.68 5.48 2.18
N CYS A 143 -8.25 4.29 2.26
CA CYS A 143 -9.62 3.99 1.89
C CYS A 143 -10.28 3.09 2.94
N CYS A 144 -11.40 3.54 3.51
CA CYS A 144 -12.14 2.79 4.52
C CYS A 144 -12.97 1.71 3.84
N PHE A 145 -12.84 0.44 4.26
CA PHE A 145 -13.52 -0.67 3.59
C PHE A 145 -15.04 -0.64 3.74
N LYS A 146 -15.57 -0.30 4.91
CA LYS A 146 -17.03 -0.29 5.12
C LYS A 146 -17.73 0.80 4.30
N SER A 147 -17.14 1.98 4.21
CA SER A 147 -17.77 3.16 3.59
C SER A 147 -17.29 3.42 2.15
N GLY A 148 -16.12 2.88 1.78
CA GLY A 148 -15.43 3.24 0.55
C GLY A 148 -14.95 4.68 0.51
N MET A 149 -14.91 5.38 1.65
CA MET A 149 -14.45 6.78 1.70
C MET A 149 -12.93 6.83 1.62
N LEU A 150 -12.44 7.68 0.71
CA LEU A 150 -11.03 8.05 0.62
C LEU A 150 -10.70 9.07 1.71
N MET A 151 -9.51 8.92 2.26
CA MET A 151 -8.99 9.65 3.41
C MET A 151 -7.59 10.16 3.09
N ALA A 152 -7.24 11.37 3.53
CA ALA A 152 -5.92 11.94 3.35
C ALA A 152 -5.42 12.59 4.63
N ALA A 153 -4.16 12.33 5.00
CA ALA A 153 -3.47 13.03 6.07
C ALA A 153 -2.15 13.60 5.59
N ARG A 154 -2.01 14.91 5.77
CA ARG A 154 -0.79 15.66 5.52
C ARG A 154 0.29 15.33 6.56
N GLY A 155 1.54 15.39 6.11
CA GLY A 155 2.73 15.29 6.94
C GLY A 155 3.98 15.73 6.18
N GLN A 156 5.13 15.48 6.79
CA GLN A 156 6.45 15.82 6.26
C GLN A 156 7.41 14.67 6.56
N HIS A 157 8.51 14.60 5.83
CA HIS A 157 9.60 13.67 6.16
C HIS A 157 10.14 13.95 7.56
N THR A 158 10.52 12.89 8.28
CA THR A 158 11.24 13.03 9.56
C THR A 158 12.62 12.40 9.45
N GLU A 159 13.58 12.94 10.22
CA GLU A 159 14.93 12.37 10.35
C GLU A 159 14.93 11.09 11.20
N MET A 160 13.78 10.66 11.71
CA MET A 160 13.65 9.45 12.50
C MET A 160 13.72 8.23 11.58
N LEU A 161 14.80 7.45 11.73
CA LEU A 161 14.87 6.11 11.15
C LEU A 161 13.79 5.25 11.79
N GLY A 162 13.03 4.50 10.99
CA GLY A 162 12.01 3.60 11.53
C GLY A 162 12.62 2.59 12.49
N SER A 163 11.88 2.21 13.55
CA SER A 163 12.32 1.22 14.54
C SER A 163 12.40 -0.22 14.02
N PHE A 164 12.08 -0.43 12.74
CA PHE A 164 12.26 -1.70 12.06
C PHE A 164 13.73 -1.83 11.64
N ASP A 165 14.30 -3.05 11.71
CA ASP A 165 15.67 -3.37 11.27
C ASP A 165 15.95 -3.11 9.76
N CYS A 166 15.03 -2.43 9.06
CA CYS A 166 15.14 -2.07 7.66
C CYS A 166 15.58 -0.60 7.53
N LYS A 167 16.86 -0.39 7.20
CA LYS A 167 17.47 0.92 6.92
C LYS A 167 16.81 1.69 5.74
N LEU A 168 15.87 1.06 5.03
CA LEU A 168 15.16 1.65 3.89
C LEU A 168 13.88 2.38 4.30
N LEU A 169 13.40 2.21 5.54
CA LEU A 169 12.15 2.82 6.01
C LEU A 169 12.41 4.19 6.64
N LYS A 170 11.96 5.24 5.96
CA LYS A 170 11.87 6.60 6.50
C LYS A 170 10.49 6.87 7.06
N CYS A 171 10.44 7.68 8.11
CA CYS A 171 9.20 8.01 8.78
C CYS A 171 8.62 9.34 8.28
N SER A 172 7.30 9.50 8.39
CA SER A 172 6.62 10.78 8.15
C SER A 172 5.79 11.19 9.37
N THR A 173 5.45 12.47 9.44
CA THR A 173 4.53 13.01 10.47
C THR A 173 3.06 12.81 10.14
N CYS A 174 2.72 12.17 9.01
CA CYS A 174 1.34 11.86 8.65
C CYS A 174 0.69 11.07 9.78
N LYS A 175 -0.59 11.34 10.09
CA LYS A 175 -1.34 10.60 11.12
C LYS A 175 -2.41 9.74 10.46
N ILE A 176 -2.21 8.42 10.46
CA ILE A 176 -3.12 7.44 9.87
C ILE A 176 -3.68 6.52 10.95
N THR A 177 -4.86 5.97 10.69
CA THR A 177 -5.39 4.81 11.42
C THR A 177 -4.97 3.52 10.70
N LYS A 178 -5.33 2.36 11.27
CA LYS A 178 -5.10 1.06 10.63
C LYS A 178 -5.75 0.94 9.24
N ALA A 179 -6.83 1.69 8.98
CA ALA A 179 -7.48 1.73 7.68
C ALA A 179 -6.52 2.22 6.57
N GLY A 180 -5.53 3.07 6.90
CA GLY A 180 -4.56 3.60 5.94
C GLY A 180 -3.40 2.66 5.61
N ILE A 181 -3.21 1.56 6.35
CA ILE A 181 -2.10 0.62 6.12
C ILE A 181 -2.17 0.06 4.69
N GLY A 182 -1.05 0.05 3.98
CA GLY A 182 -0.94 -0.40 2.59
C GLY A 182 -1.37 0.63 1.54
N GLY A 183 -1.90 1.79 1.96
CA GLY A 183 -2.24 2.89 1.06
C GLY A 183 -1.01 3.66 0.58
N PRO A 184 -1.13 4.48 -0.47
CA PRO A 184 0.01 5.21 -1.00
C PRO A 184 0.35 6.42 -0.13
N LEU A 185 1.64 6.71 -0.03
CA LEU A 185 2.19 7.99 0.38
C LEU A 185 2.58 8.74 -0.89
N VAL A 186 2.09 9.97 -1.04
CA VAL A 186 2.33 10.81 -2.23
C VAL A 186 2.88 12.18 -1.84
N ASP A 187 3.46 12.90 -2.79
CA ASP A 187 3.75 14.34 -2.64
C ASP A 187 2.51 15.20 -2.99
N SER A 188 2.66 16.53 -2.95
CA SER A 188 1.61 17.49 -3.27
C SER A 188 1.07 17.40 -4.71
N ASP A 189 1.87 16.84 -5.63
CA ASP A 189 1.48 16.62 -7.02
C ASP A 189 0.81 15.25 -7.24
N GLY A 190 0.64 14.47 -6.16
CA GLY A 190 0.06 13.12 -6.21
C GLY A 190 1.01 12.06 -6.75
N LYS A 191 2.31 12.37 -6.86
CA LYS A 191 3.32 11.39 -7.28
C LYS A 191 3.62 10.45 -6.13
N PHE A 192 3.77 9.16 -6.46
CA PHE A 192 4.04 8.12 -5.48
C PHE A 192 5.43 8.28 -4.86
N ILE A 193 5.48 8.25 -3.53
CA ILE A 193 6.69 8.33 -2.71
C ILE A 193 6.91 7.02 -1.93
N GLY A 194 5.83 6.33 -1.52
CA GLY A 194 5.95 5.11 -0.74
C GLY A 194 4.60 4.52 -0.32
N MET A 195 4.63 3.67 0.71
CA MET A 195 3.44 2.97 1.19
C MET A 195 3.24 3.16 2.71
N ASN A 196 1.99 3.33 3.12
CA ASN A 196 1.62 3.58 4.50
C ASN A 196 1.77 2.32 5.36
N PHE A 197 2.46 2.45 6.50
CA PHE A 197 2.63 1.39 7.50
C PHE A 197 2.32 1.95 8.88
N CYS A 198 1.70 1.17 9.76
CA CYS A 198 1.36 1.60 11.12
C CYS A 198 2.14 0.77 12.13
N GLY A 199 2.97 1.43 12.94
CA GLY A 199 3.69 0.87 14.09
C GLY A 199 3.30 1.58 15.39
N PRO A 200 3.69 1.04 16.56
CA PRO A 200 3.34 1.59 17.87
C PRO A 200 3.78 3.06 18.07
N ASP A 201 4.80 3.53 17.34
CA ASP A 201 5.32 4.90 17.40
C ASP A 201 5.44 5.58 16.01
N LEU A 202 4.94 4.97 14.93
CA LEU A 202 5.33 5.33 13.56
C LEU A 202 4.18 5.16 12.55
N THR A 203 4.09 6.05 11.56
CA THR A 203 2.85 6.21 10.80
C THR A 203 2.94 5.97 9.29
N VAL A 204 4.13 5.95 8.67
CA VAL A 204 4.30 5.66 7.23
C VAL A 204 5.74 5.20 6.97
N ALA A 205 5.97 4.35 5.95
CA ALA A 205 7.33 4.08 5.46
C ALA A 205 7.49 4.32 3.95
N GLU A 206 8.52 5.08 3.59
CA GLU A 206 8.98 5.27 2.20
C GLU A 206 9.54 3.96 1.64
N VAL A 207 9.21 3.60 0.40
CA VAL A 207 9.84 2.50 -0.34
C VAL A 207 10.44 3.10 -1.60
N GLY A 208 11.77 3.25 -1.64
CA GLY A 208 12.49 3.79 -2.80
C GLY A 208 13.30 5.04 -2.48
N LEU A 209 14.50 4.85 -1.93
CA LEU A 209 15.48 5.91 -1.74
C LEU A 209 16.49 5.86 -2.90
N ASP A 210 16.69 6.97 -3.62
CA ASP A 210 17.68 7.11 -4.71
C ASP A 210 19.15 6.87 -4.29
N ALA A 211 19.45 6.76 -2.99
CA ALA A 211 20.81 6.47 -2.49
C ALA A 211 21.16 4.98 -2.48
N TYR A 212 20.18 4.08 -2.63
CA TYR A 212 20.36 2.63 -2.69
C TYR A 212 19.32 2.05 -3.64
N ALA A 213 19.74 1.23 -4.63
CA ALA A 213 18.80 0.45 -5.42
C ALA A 213 17.80 -0.26 -4.48
N SER A 214 16.51 0.08 -4.58
CA SER A 214 15.48 -0.48 -3.71
C SER A 214 15.19 -1.92 -4.14
N GLY A 215 15.96 -2.87 -3.58
CA GLY A 215 15.77 -4.31 -3.81
C GLY A 215 14.44 -4.89 -3.28
N VAL A 216 13.51 -4.05 -2.81
CA VAL A 216 12.18 -4.44 -2.33
C VAL A 216 11.33 -5.05 -3.45
N LEU A 217 11.61 -4.70 -4.72
CA LEU A 217 10.96 -5.26 -5.91
C LEU A 217 11.90 -6.12 -6.79
N ASP A 218 13.19 -6.22 -6.45
CA ASP A 218 14.20 -7.01 -7.20
C ASP A 218 14.54 -8.37 -6.59
N TRP A 219 13.78 -8.84 -5.61
CA TRP A 219 14.07 -10.15 -5.03
C TRP A 219 13.74 -11.27 -6.02
N ALA A 220 14.71 -12.15 -6.26
CA ALA A 220 14.50 -13.38 -7.01
C ALA A 220 13.63 -14.35 -6.17
N ILE A 221 12.64 -14.97 -6.82
CA ILE A 221 11.76 -15.96 -6.22
C ILE A 221 12.53 -17.28 -6.09
N ASP A 222 12.66 -17.83 -4.88
CA ASP A 222 13.19 -19.18 -4.69
C ASP A 222 12.28 -20.19 -5.41
N GLY A 223 12.80 -20.82 -6.47
CA GLY A 223 12.12 -21.84 -7.26
C GLY A 223 11.59 -21.40 -8.63
N ASP A 224 11.73 -20.12 -9.01
CA ASP A 224 11.43 -19.66 -10.37
C ASP A 224 12.72 -19.42 -11.16
N ASN A 225 13.12 -20.41 -11.98
CA ASN A 225 14.25 -20.28 -12.91
C ASN A 225 13.90 -19.40 -14.12
N SER A 226 12.67 -18.90 -14.24
CA SER A 226 12.34 -17.89 -15.22
C SER A 226 12.72 -16.53 -14.66
N SER A 227 13.72 -15.91 -15.28
CA SER A 227 14.30 -14.61 -14.98
C SER A 227 13.30 -13.47 -15.20
N VAL A 228 12.20 -13.44 -14.46
CA VAL A 228 11.30 -12.29 -14.38
C VAL A 228 11.99 -11.28 -13.46
N ARG A 229 12.91 -10.52 -14.06
CA ARG A 229 13.46 -9.29 -13.48
C ARG A 229 12.48 -8.18 -13.85
N PRO A 230 11.75 -7.58 -12.90
CA PRO A 230 11.02 -6.35 -13.16
C PRO A 230 12.05 -5.25 -13.42
N ASN A 231 12.58 -5.19 -14.65
CA ASN A 231 13.55 -4.23 -15.18
C ASN A 231 14.69 -3.78 -14.22
N ARG A 232 15.87 -4.42 -14.40
CA ARG A 232 17.23 -3.89 -14.14
C ARG A 232 17.34 -2.69 -13.16
N TYR A 233 17.21 -2.93 -11.87
CA TYR A 233 17.72 -2.02 -10.82
C TYR A 233 19.24 -2.14 -10.57
N SER A 234 19.99 -2.80 -11.45
CA SER A 234 21.43 -3.11 -11.25
C SER A 234 22.37 -2.61 -12.35
N GLU A 235 21.89 -1.87 -13.35
CA GLU A 235 22.76 -1.33 -14.40
C GLU A 235 22.62 0.19 -14.51
N LEU A 236 23.20 0.93 -13.56
CA LEU A 236 23.66 2.32 -13.71
C LEU A 236 24.16 2.86 -12.36
N VAL A 237 25.32 2.39 -11.86
CA VAL A 237 26.38 3.29 -11.35
C VAL A 237 27.72 2.54 -11.47
N ILE A 238 28.42 2.89 -12.53
CA ILE A 238 29.86 2.69 -12.73
C ILE A 238 30.60 3.69 -11.82
N TYR A 239 31.73 3.24 -11.26
CA TYR A 239 32.79 4.02 -10.61
C TYR A 239 32.82 5.53 -10.92
N GLN A 240 32.82 6.35 -9.86
CA GLN A 240 33.93 7.22 -9.45
C GLN A 240 33.70 7.75 -8.03
#